data_AF-A0A1C0A5F9-F1
#
_entry.id   AF-A0A1C0A5F9-F1
#
_cell.length_a   1.000
_cell.length_b   1.000
_cell.length_c   1.000
_cell.angle_alpha   90.00
_cell.angle_beta   90.00
_cell.angle_gamma   90.00
#
_symmetry.space_group_name_H-M   'P 1'
#
loop_
_entity.id
_entity.type
_entity.pdbx_description
1 polymer ?
#
loop_
_entity_poly.entity_id
_entity_poly.type
_entity_poly.pdbx_seq_one_letter_code
_entity_poly.pdbx_strand_id
1 'polypeptide(L)'
;MYGLLTAYTDSDLLDADSWTKAPHPVFEISEETGEYGPGHNSFTIAEDGTTNLLVYHARPYKGYLEGKDPLSDPNRHARVKAFSLNEDGTPNFGISGSTED
;
A
#
# COMPACT_ATOMS: atom_id res chain seq x y z
N MET A 1 -4.56 1.61 5.73
CA MET A 1 -4.04 2.70 4.89
C MET A 1 -2.56 2.89 5.20
N TYR A 2 -1.78 3.41 4.25
CA TYR A 2 -0.41 3.85 4.51
C TYR A 2 -0.10 5.16 3.76
N GLY A 3 0.92 5.87 4.23
CA GLY A 3 1.43 7.10 3.62
C GLY A 3 2.77 6.87 2.92
N LEU A 4 3.28 7.91 2.27
CA LEU A 4 4.54 7.88 1.54
C LEU A 4 5.44 9.05 1.98
N LEU A 5 6.74 8.76 2.15
CA LEU A 5 7.80 9.75 2.20
C LEU A 5 8.63 9.63 0.93
N THR A 6 8.95 10.76 0.31
CA THR A 6 9.77 10.83 -0.90
C THR A 6 10.99 11.69 -0.64
N ALA A 7 12.16 11.24 -1.10
CA ALA A 7 13.42 11.98 -1.08
C ALA A 7 14.15 11.75 -2.41
N TYR A 8 14.98 12.72 -2.82
CA TYR A 8 15.88 12.52 -3.95
C TYR A 8 16.99 11.53 -3.58
N THR A 9 17.42 10.71 -4.54
CA THR A 9 18.40 9.65 -4.30
C THR A 9 19.80 10.16 -3.98
N ASP A 10 20.09 11.42 -4.30
CA ASP A 10 21.34 12.13 -4.03
C ASP A 10 21.27 13.10 -2.84
N SER A 11 20.16 13.14 -2.11
CA SER A 11 19.99 13.93 -0.88
C SER A 11 20.59 13.26 0.37
N ASP A 12 20.79 14.01 1.45
CA ASP A 12 21.14 13.44 2.75
C ASP A 12 19.91 12.78 3.38
N LEU A 13 19.84 11.45 3.31
CA LEU A 13 18.70 10.69 3.83
C LEU A 13 18.58 10.73 5.36
N LEU A 14 19.63 11.16 6.08
CA LEU A 14 19.60 11.36 7.53
C LEU A 14 19.08 12.75 7.93
N ASP A 15 18.99 13.68 6.98
CA ASP A 15 18.33 14.97 7.18
C ASP A 15 16.82 14.81 6.98
N ALA A 16 16.04 15.23 7.98
CA ALA A 16 14.59 15.17 7.92
C ALA A 16 14.03 16.09 6.82
N ASP A 17 14.71 17.19 6.51
CA ASP A 17 14.27 18.16 5.50
C ASP A 17 14.42 17.61 4.06
N SER A 18 15.18 16.53 3.86
CA SER A 18 15.24 15.80 2.59
C SER A 18 13.94 15.06 2.24
N TRP A 19 13.06 14.84 3.22
CA TRP A 19 11.86 14.00 3.07
C TRP A 19 10.60 14.84 2.95
N THR A 20 9.88 14.66 1.84
CA THR A 20 8.53 15.21 1.67
C THR A 20 7.48 14.15 1.99
N LYS A 21 6.55 14.48 2.89
CA LYS A 21 5.42 13.60 3.24
C LYS A 21 4.22 13.87 2.34
N ALA A 22 3.63 12.80 1.79
CA ALA A 22 2.37 12.91 1.06
C ALA A 22 1.25 13.49 1.97
N PRO A 23 0.45 14.45 1.48
CA PRO A 23 -0.59 15.11 2.30
C PRO A 23 -1.77 14.18 2.62
N HIS A 24 -1.95 13.12 1.83
CA HIS A 24 -3.02 12.14 1.96
C HIS A 24 -2.45 10.71 1.89
N PRO A 25 -3.18 9.70 2.40
CA PRO A 25 -2.81 8.30 2.19
C PRO A 25 -2.64 8.00 0.69
N VAL A 26 -1.62 7.23 0.36
CA VAL A 26 -1.38 6.80 -1.04
C VAL A 26 -2.03 5.46 -1.34
N PHE A 27 -2.59 4.80 -0.32
CA PHE A 27 -3.34 3.57 -0.43
C PHE A 27 -4.22 3.38 0.81
N GLU A 28 -5.51 3.15 0.61
CA GLU A 28 -6.50 3.16 1.67
C GLU A 28 -7.63 2.15 1.45
N ILE A 29 -8.59 2.16 2.38
CA ILE A 29 -9.77 1.28 2.34
C ILE A 29 -10.53 1.50 1.04
N SER A 30 -11.05 0.42 0.46
CA SER A 30 -12.02 0.50 -0.63
C SER A 30 -13.28 -0.28 -0.27
N GLU A 31 -14.38 0.44 -0.06
CA GLU A 31 -15.68 -0.18 0.16
C GLU A 31 -16.19 -0.85 -1.13
N GLU A 32 -15.80 -0.33 -2.31
CA GLU A 32 -16.16 -0.89 -3.62
C GLU A 32 -15.59 -2.30 -3.82
N THR A 33 -14.32 -2.52 -3.45
CA THR A 33 -13.68 -3.84 -3.58
C THR A 33 -13.78 -4.69 -2.33
N GLY A 34 -14.39 -4.16 -1.25
CA GLY A 34 -14.55 -4.85 0.03
C GLY A 34 -13.24 -5.08 0.78
N GLU A 35 -12.23 -4.23 0.57
CA GLU A 35 -10.94 -4.34 1.24
C GLU A 35 -10.75 -3.30 2.33
N TYR A 36 -10.54 -3.78 3.55
CA TYR A 36 -10.50 -2.95 4.74
C TYR A 36 -9.15 -3.04 5.45
N GLY A 37 -8.64 -1.87 5.83
CA GLY A 37 -7.36 -1.71 6.51
C GLY A 37 -6.13 -2.18 5.71
N PRO A 38 -5.98 -1.85 4.41
CA PRO A 38 -4.81 -2.31 3.66
C PRO A 38 -3.52 -1.67 4.19
N GLY A 39 -2.45 -2.44 4.39
CA GLY A 39 -1.19 -1.85 4.88
C GLY A 39 -0.08 -2.83 5.17
N HIS A 40 0.96 -2.32 5.86
CA HIS A 40 2.22 -3.01 6.16
C HIS A 40 2.77 -3.69 4.91
N ASN A 41 2.96 -2.90 3.86
CA ASN A 41 3.30 -3.40 2.56
C ASN A 41 4.80 -3.69 2.42
N SER A 42 5.12 -4.47 1.40
CA SER A 42 6.45 -4.62 0.81
C SER A 42 6.34 -4.52 -0.71
N PHE A 43 7.49 -4.50 -1.37
CA PHE A 43 7.58 -4.43 -2.83
C PHE A 43 8.39 -5.60 -3.36
N THR A 44 8.00 -6.13 -4.51
CA THR A 44 8.74 -7.13 -5.27
C THR A 44 8.51 -6.93 -6.77
N ILE A 45 9.20 -7.69 -7.60
CA ILE A 45 9.01 -7.72 -9.05
C ILE A 45 8.34 -9.04 -9.44
N ALA A 46 7.51 -9.02 -10.48
CA ALA A 46 6.90 -10.21 -11.06
C ALA A 46 7.92 -11.08 -11.80
N GLU A 47 7.49 -12.26 -12.26
CA GLU A 47 8.36 -13.22 -12.97
C GLU A 47 8.85 -12.71 -14.33
N ASP A 48 8.17 -11.70 -14.91
CA ASP A 48 8.61 -11.02 -16.14
C ASP A 48 9.85 -10.14 -15.94
N GLY A 49 10.24 -9.88 -14.69
CA GLY A 49 11.39 -9.04 -14.33
C GLY A 49 11.15 -7.54 -14.48
N THR A 50 9.93 -7.10 -14.83
CA THR A 50 9.63 -5.68 -15.13
C THR A 50 8.39 -5.14 -14.43
N THR A 51 7.41 -5.98 -14.10
CA THR A 51 6.17 -5.53 -13.45
C THR A 51 6.39 -5.35 -11.95
N ASN A 52 6.16 -4.13 -11.46
CA ASN A 52 6.24 -3.83 -10.03
C ASN A 52 5.03 -4.40 -9.29
N LEU A 53 5.28 -5.10 -8.18
CA LEU A 53 4.24 -5.70 -7.34
C LEU A 53 4.21 -5.05 -5.96
N LEU A 54 3.01 -4.63 -5.56
CA LEU A 54 2.68 -4.23 -4.21
C LEU A 54 2.16 -5.45 -3.45
N VAL A 55 2.86 -5.84 -2.39
CA VAL A 55 2.44 -6.89 -1.45
C VAL A 55 1.96 -6.23 -0.17
N TYR A 56 0.77 -6.56 0.30
CA TYR A 56 0.16 -5.92 1.48
C TYR A 56 -0.80 -6.87 2.18
N HIS A 57 -1.29 -6.53 3.37
CA HIS A 57 -2.42 -7.25 3.97
C HIS A 57 -3.70 -6.42 3.94
N ALA A 58 -4.86 -7.06 3.88
CA ALA A 58 -6.17 -6.43 4.12
C ALA A 58 -7.16 -7.43 4.75
N ARG A 59 -8.25 -6.93 5.34
CA ARG A 59 -9.40 -7.73 5.79
C ARG A 59 -10.54 -7.68 4.76
N PRO A 60 -11.37 -8.73 4.65
CA PRO A 60 -12.55 -8.75 3.77
C PRO A 60 -13.81 -8.15 4.41
N TYR A 61 -13.69 -7.50 5.57
CA TYR A 61 -14.81 -6.86 6.28
C TYR A 61 -14.34 -5.65 7.08
N LYS A 62 -15.29 -4.73 7.34
CA LYS A 62 -15.05 -3.49 8.08
C LYS A 62 -14.71 -3.78 9.54
N GLY A 63 -13.67 -3.14 10.07
CA GLY A 63 -13.24 -3.28 11.45
C GLY A 63 -12.47 -4.59 11.71
N TYR A 64 -12.88 -5.30 12.76
CA TYR A 64 -12.34 -6.58 13.22
C TYR A 64 -13.47 -7.36 13.92
N LEU A 65 -13.25 -8.64 14.21
CA LEU A 65 -14.26 -9.47 14.89
C LEU A 65 -14.77 -8.82 16.18
N GLU A 66 -16.08 -8.69 16.30
CA GLU A 66 -16.73 -8.05 17.46
C GLU A 66 -16.31 -8.73 18.76
N GLY A 67 -16.03 -7.92 19.79
CA GLY A 67 -15.58 -8.40 21.10
C GLY A 67 -14.15 -8.94 21.15
N LYS A 68 -13.36 -8.82 20.06
CA LYS A 68 -11.94 -9.22 20.02
C LYS A 68 -11.01 -8.02 19.90
N ASP A 69 -9.76 -8.21 20.34
CA ASP A 69 -8.69 -7.28 20.03
C ASP A 69 -8.24 -7.44 18.56
N PRO A 70 -7.93 -6.36 17.81
CA PRO A 70 -7.54 -6.44 16.40
C PRO A 70 -6.32 -7.32 16.11
N LEU A 71 -5.39 -7.48 17.07
CA LEU A 71 -4.23 -8.35 16.96
C LEU A 71 -4.63 -9.83 17.03
N SER A 72 -5.69 -10.14 17.78
CA SER A 72 -6.24 -11.49 17.95
C SER A 72 -7.20 -11.91 16.83
N ASP A 73 -7.60 -10.98 15.96
CA ASP A 73 -8.34 -11.26 14.73
C ASP A 73 -7.36 -11.74 13.63
N PRO A 74 -7.44 -13.02 13.21
CA PRO A 74 -6.49 -13.61 12.27
C PRO A 74 -6.77 -13.29 10.79
N ASN A 75 -7.84 -12.57 10.47
CA ASN A 75 -8.33 -12.44 9.09
C ASN A 75 -7.66 -11.32 8.28
N ARG A 76 -6.42 -10.96 8.64
CA ARG A 76 -5.55 -10.17 7.74
C ARG A 76 -4.95 -11.13 6.73
N HIS A 77 -5.37 -11.02 5.48
CA HIS A 77 -4.89 -11.88 4.41
C HIS A 77 -3.82 -11.14 3.62
N ALA A 78 -2.73 -11.83 3.28
CA ALA A 78 -1.74 -11.31 2.34
C ALA A 78 -2.35 -11.21 0.94
N ARG A 79 -2.07 -10.11 0.25
CA ARG A 79 -2.55 -9.76 -1.07
C ARG A 79 -1.39 -9.23 -1.91
N VAL A 80 -1.51 -9.36 -3.22
CA VAL A 80 -0.54 -8.83 -4.18
C VAL A 80 -1.29 -8.19 -5.34
N LYS A 81 -0.79 -7.07 -5.85
CA LYS A 81 -1.26 -6.46 -7.10
C LYS A 81 -0.12 -5.78 -7.83
N ALA A 82 -0.26 -5.64 -9.15
CA ALA A 82 0.60 -4.76 -9.93
C ALA A 82 0.33 -3.29 -9.59
N PHE A 83 1.34 -2.44 -9.78
CA PHE A 83 1.18 -0.99 -9.72
C PHE A 83 2.05 -0.33 -10.79
N SER A 84 1.60 0.83 -11.26
CA SER A 84 2.26 1.61 -12.30
C SER A 84 2.99 2.82 -11.72
N LEU A 85 3.74 3.52 -12.58
CA LEU A 85 4.30 4.84 -12.27
C LEU A 85 3.48 5.90 -12.99
N ASN A 86 3.25 7.03 -12.33
CA ASN A 86 2.74 8.23 -12.96
C ASN A 86 3.79 8.82 -13.92
N GLU A 87 3.38 9.77 -14.76
CA GLU A 87 4.28 10.46 -15.71
C GLU A 87 5.46 11.18 -15.01
N ASP A 88 5.26 11.62 -13.77
CA ASP A 88 6.29 12.27 -12.94
C ASP A 88 7.23 11.26 -12.23
N GLY A 89 7.05 9.96 -12.46
CA GLY A 89 7.84 8.89 -11.87
C GLY A 89 7.39 8.46 -10.47
N THR A 90 6.36 9.06 -9.89
CA THR A 90 5.82 8.64 -8.59
C THR A 90 4.98 7.35 -8.73
N PRO A 91 4.92 6.49 -7.70
CA PRO A 91 4.13 5.26 -7.79
C PRO A 91 2.62 5.54 -7.75
N ASN A 92 1.88 4.86 -8.61
CA ASN A 92 0.42 4.79 -8.60
C ASN A 92 -0.04 3.43 -8.09
N PHE A 93 -0.40 3.34 -6.80
CA PHE A 93 -0.86 2.11 -6.18
C PHE A 93 -2.32 1.76 -6.50
N GLY A 94 -3.08 2.68 -7.09
CA GLY A 94 -4.50 2.51 -7.41
C GLY A 94 -5.37 2.17 -6.20
N ILE A 95 -6.48 1.48 -6.46
CA ILE A 95 -7.46 1.08 -5.43
C ILE A 95 -7.07 -0.28 -4.83
N SER A 96 -7.26 -0.46 -3.53
CA SER A 96 -7.03 -1.76 -2.88
C SER A 96 -7.97 -2.82 -3.44
N GLY A 97 -7.48 -4.02 -3.73
CA GLY A 97 -8.28 -5.09 -4.32
C GLY A 97 -8.69 -4.91 -5.78
N SER A 98 -8.30 -3.82 -6.45
CA SER A 98 -8.49 -3.71 -7.89
C SER A 98 -7.47 -4.60 -8.61
N THR A 99 -7.92 -5.29 -9.64
CA THR A 99 -7.06 -5.77 -10.72
C THR A 99 -6.92 -4.64 -11.73
N GLU A 100 -5.74 -4.44 -12.29
CA GLU A 100 -5.64 -3.63 -13.52
C GLU A 100 -6.36 -4.40 -14.63
N ASP A 101 -7.18 -3.70 -15.42
CA ASP A 101 -7.63 -4.18 -16.75
C ASP A 101 -6.50 -3.96 -17.77
#